data_AF-A0A838Z0Y8-F1
#
_entry.id   AF-A0A838Z0Y8-F1
#
_cell.length_a   1.000
_cell.length_b   1.000
_cell.length_c   1.000
_cell.angle_alpha   90.00
_cell.angle_beta   90.00
_cell.angle_gamma   90.00
#
_symmetry.space_group_name_H-M   'P 1'
#
loop_
_entity.id
_entity.type
_entity.pdbx_description
1 polymer ?
#
loop_
_entity_poly.entity_id
_entity_poly.type
_entity_poly.pdbx_seq_one_letter_code
_entity_poly.pdbx_strand_id
1 'polypeptide(L)'
;MKPVLILILFSQLLFAQKKPSINYLNEVPPSQIAKVFADGIMSTSQIEHSAPAFSPDGRKVLWAIMKMPSYRMKMLEMNYVNGQWSVPKMPAFSDSLSDFSFPDFSVDGKTLFFSSNRRVNQADTLTKGNRLWYVSLNGDKWGEPQLVEKLKSYGGIYANSIAANGNMYFTFGPHRSSDWNILYSGIKDINPSPLPTNTKSYEDGPYIHPKEEYMIFESNRTGSIGNSTDLYISFKKNGAWSEPVNMGSKINTPFSERFARVSPDGKYLFFGSNRNGNFDIFWIDASIINEFK
;
A
#
# COMPACT_ATOMS: atom_id res chain seq x y z
N MET A 1 15.80 12.83 66.86
CA MET A 1 14.75 13.02 65.84
C MET A 1 15.29 12.51 64.51
N LYS A 2 14.71 11.44 63.96
CA LYS A 2 15.11 10.90 62.64
C LYS A 2 14.24 11.55 61.56
N PRO A 3 14.80 12.01 60.42
CA PRO A 3 14.01 12.60 59.36
C PRO A 3 13.22 11.50 58.62
N VAL A 4 11.92 11.72 58.44
CA VAL A 4 11.05 10.87 57.63
C VAL A 4 11.18 11.32 56.18
N LEU A 5 11.68 10.43 55.32
CA LEU A 5 11.77 10.64 53.88
C LEU A 5 10.39 10.32 53.26
N ILE A 6 9.67 11.33 52.80
CA ILE A 6 8.40 11.16 52.07
C ILE A 6 8.74 10.91 50.60
N LEU A 7 8.58 9.67 50.15
CA LEU A 7 8.63 9.33 48.72
C LEU A 7 7.31 9.74 48.07
N ILE A 8 7.33 10.75 47.22
CA ILE A 8 6.21 11.10 46.33
C ILE A 8 6.33 10.23 45.08
N LEU A 9 5.49 9.20 45.00
CA LEU A 9 5.32 8.38 43.80
C LEU A 9 4.55 9.19 42.75
N PHE A 10 5.24 9.68 41.71
CA PHE A 10 4.59 10.16 40.49
C PHE A 10 4.06 8.95 39.71
N SER A 11 2.76 8.68 39.81
CA SER A 11 2.09 7.77 38.88
C SER A 11 2.02 8.44 37.51
N GLN A 12 2.84 8.00 36.56
CA GLN A 12 2.62 8.32 35.15
C GLN A 12 1.37 7.58 34.69
N LEU A 13 0.22 8.26 34.72
CA LEU A 13 -0.97 7.84 33.98
C LEU A 13 -0.64 7.96 32.49
N LEU A 14 -0.20 6.85 31.90
CA LEU A 14 -0.19 6.66 30.45
C LEU A 14 -1.65 6.69 30.00
N PHE A 15 -2.16 7.87 29.62
CA PHE A 15 -3.34 7.94 28.80
C PHE A 15 -3.01 7.25 27.49
N ALA A 16 -3.53 6.03 27.30
CA ALA A 16 -3.57 5.41 25.98
C ALA A 16 -4.36 6.37 25.08
N GLN A 17 -3.64 7.15 24.29
CA GLN A 17 -4.23 8.08 23.34
C GLN A 17 -5.03 7.22 22.36
N LYS A 18 -6.35 7.21 22.51
CA LYS A 18 -7.25 6.46 21.63
C LYS A 18 -6.94 6.92 20.21
N LYS A 19 -6.42 6.02 19.36
CA LYS A 19 -6.14 6.34 17.96
C LYS A 19 -7.41 6.98 17.37
N PRO A 20 -7.30 8.11 16.65
CA PRO A 20 -8.45 8.70 16.00
C PRO A 20 -9.11 7.65 15.11
N SER A 21 -10.45 7.59 15.13
CA SER A 21 -11.15 6.73 14.18
C SER A 21 -10.96 7.31 12.79
N ILE A 22 -10.47 6.49 11.86
CA ILE A 22 -10.35 6.89 10.45
C ILE A 22 -11.75 7.03 9.87
N ASN A 23 -12.02 8.14 9.19
CA ASN A 23 -13.26 8.38 8.46
C ASN A 23 -13.11 7.86 7.03
N TYR A 24 -13.77 6.76 6.68
CA TYR A 24 -13.72 6.19 5.33
C TYR A 24 -14.76 6.84 4.41
N LEU A 25 -14.65 8.16 4.23
CA LEU A 25 -15.53 8.98 3.39
C LEU A 25 -17.02 8.89 3.76
N ASN A 26 -17.33 8.68 5.04
CA ASN A 26 -18.67 8.44 5.56
C ASN A 26 -19.40 7.24 4.93
N GLU A 27 -18.67 6.34 4.27
CA GLU A 27 -19.22 5.12 3.74
C GLU A 27 -19.75 4.22 4.86
N VAL A 28 -20.87 3.55 4.60
CA VAL A 28 -21.35 2.47 5.49
C VAL A 28 -20.30 1.36 5.45
N PRO A 29 -19.79 0.84 6.59
CA PRO A 29 -18.82 -0.26 6.57
C PRO A 29 -19.30 -1.48 5.75
N PRO A 30 -18.42 -2.18 5.03
CA PRO A 30 -18.75 -3.45 4.40
C PRO A 30 -18.88 -4.55 5.46
N SER A 31 -19.57 -5.63 5.11
CA SER A 31 -19.51 -6.89 5.87
C SER A 31 -18.43 -7.81 5.26
N GLN A 32 -18.58 -9.13 5.38
CA GLN A 32 -17.78 -10.11 4.63
C GLN A 32 -18.18 -10.25 3.14
N ILE A 33 -18.91 -9.27 2.60
CA ILE A 33 -19.23 -9.17 1.18
C ILE A 33 -18.54 -7.91 0.66
N ALA A 34 -17.63 -8.09 -0.31
CA ALA A 34 -16.95 -6.98 -0.93
C ALA A 34 -17.92 -6.08 -1.71
N LYS A 35 -17.73 -4.77 -1.61
CA LYS A 35 -18.50 -3.77 -2.34
C LYS A 35 -17.59 -2.69 -2.90
N VAL A 36 -18.08 -1.88 -3.83
CA VAL A 36 -17.35 -0.70 -4.33
C VAL A 36 -17.14 0.29 -3.18
N PHE A 37 -15.97 0.92 -3.13
CA PHE A 37 -15.61 1.94 -2.17
C PHE A 37 -15.62 3.32 -2.82
N ALA A 38 -16.22 4.31 -2.15
CA ALA A 38 -16.19 5.71 -2.53
C ALA A 38 -16.58 5.93 -4.01
N ASP A 39 -17.75 5.40 -4.38
CA ASP A 39 -18.30 5.50 -5.73
C ASP A 39 -18.46 6.96 -6.15
N GLY A 40 -18.01 7.29 -7.36
CA GLY A 40 -17.98 8.65 -7.89
C GLY A 40 -16.92 9.58 -7.28
N ILE A 41 -16.15 9.15 -6.27
CA ILE A 41 -15.07 9.94 -5.66
C ILE A 41 -13.70 9.31 -5.93
N MET A 42 -13.53 8.05 -5.55
CA MET A 42 -12.29 7.29 -5.81
C MET A 42 -12.48 6.25 -6.90
N SER A 43 -13.60 5.52 -6.90
CA SER A 43 -13.99 4.63 -7.99
C SER A 43 -14.75 5.45 -9.03
N THR A 44 -14.12 5.71 -10.17
CA THR A 44 -14.61 6.68 -11.16
C THR A 44 -14.62 6.07 -12.56
N SER A 45 -14.91 6.88 -13.59
CA SER A 45 -14.74 6.42 -14.98
C SER A 45 -13.27 6.30 -15.42
N GLN A 46 -12.31 6.65 -14.55
CA GLN A 46 -10.89 6.40 -14.80
C GLN A 46 -10.55 4.96 -14.36
N ILE A 47 -9.33 4.51 -14.65
CA ILE A 47 -8.89 3.18 -14.21
C ILE A 47 -8.12 3.37 -12.90
N GLU A 48 -8.67 2.90 -11.78
CA GLU A 48 -7.98 2.94 -10.51
C GLU A 48 -6.84 1.90 -10.48
N HIS A 49 -5.64 2.38 -10.18
CA HIS A 49 -4.38 1.63 -10.31
C HIS A 49 -3.61 1.54 -8.99
N SER A 50 -4.33 1.57 -7.86
CA SER A 50 -3.88 1.12 -6.54
C SER A 50 -5.07 1.06 -5.58
N ALA A 51 -4.97 0.30 -4.49
CA ALA A 51 -5.80 0.56 -3.31
C ALA A 51 -5.47 1.92 -2.67
N PRO A 52 -6.40 2.50 -1.89
CA PRO A 52 -6.19 3.77 -1.19
C PRO A 52 -5.27 3.59 0.02
N ALA A 53 -4.22 4.41 0.08
CA ALA A 53 -3.31 4.53 1.21
C ALA A 53 -3.81 5.61 2.17
N PHE A 54 -4.54 5.20 3.20
CA PHE A 54 -4.91 6.08 4.31
C PHE A 54 -3.71 6.32 5.22
N SER A 55 -3.52 7.55 5.68
CA SER A 55 -2.54 7.85 6.73
C SER A 55 -2.98 7.22 8.06
N PRO A 56 -2.04 6.78 8.92
CA PRO A 56 -2.37 6.18 10.22
C PRO A 56 -3.18 7.07 11.18
N ASP A 57 -3.10 8.40 11.01
CA ASP A 57 -3.90 9.36 11.77
C ASP A 57 -5.28 9.64 11.16
N GLY A 58 -5.57 9.04 9.99
CA GLY A 58 -6.84 9.18 9.28
C GLY A 58 -7.07 10.54 8.62
N ARG A 59 -6.04 11.40 8.53
CA ARG A 59 -6.18 12.77 7.99
C ARG A 59 -5.88 12.90 6.50
N LYS A 60 -5.28 11.89 5.87
CA LYS A 60 -4.94 11.89 4.45
C LYS A 60 -5.29 10.54 3.83
N VAL A 61 -5.59 10.56 2.54
CA VAL A 61 -5.67 9.36 1.71
C VAL A 61 -5.12 9.67 0.34
N LEU A 62 -4.34 8.74 -0.20
CA LEU A 62 -3.78 8.82 -1.55
C LEU A 62 -4.04 7.53 -2.32
N TRP A 63 -4.29 7.65 -3.62
CA TRP A 63 -4.44 6.52 -4.52
C TRP A 63 -3.93 6.88 -5.91
N ALA A 64 -3.63 5.87 -6.71
CA ALA A 64 -3.17 6.04 -8.08
C ALA A 64 -4.31 5.76 -9.07
N ILE A 65 -4.33 6.51 -10.16
CA ILE A 65 -5.21 6.34 -11.30
C ILE A 65 -4.38 6.28 -12.58
N MET A 66 -4.83 5.48 -13.55
CA MET A 66 -4.35 5.55 -14.92
C MET A 66 -5.24 6.52 -15.71
N LYS A 67 -4.66 7.66 -16.11
CA LYS A 67 -5.38 8.68 -16.87
C LYS A 67 -5.50 8.26 -18.33
N MET A 68 -6.73 8.05 -18.79
CA MET A 68 -7.03 7.79 -20.19
C MET A 68 -7.22 9.10 -20.98
N PRO A 69 -6.85 9.16 -22.27
CA PRO A 69 -6.21 8.11 -23.09
C PRO A 69 -4.68 8.15 -23.06
N SER A 70 -4.04 8.92 -22.17
CA SER A 70 -2.59 9.07 -22.14
C SER A 70 -1.85 7.89 -21.48
N TYR A 71 -2.59 7.01 -20.79
CA TYR A 71 -2.07 5.88 -20.00
C TYR A 71 -1.04 6.29 -18.94
N ARG A 72 -1.06 7.56 -18.53
CA ARG A 72 -0.13 8.11 -17.52
C ARG A 72 -0.64 7.78 -16.12
N MET A 73 0.24 7.33 -15.24
CA MET A 73 -0.11 7.09 -13.84
C MET A 73 -0.05 8.40 -13.07
N LYS A 74 -1.15 8.75 -12.41
CA LYS A 74 -1.25 9.95 -11.57
C LYS A 74 -1.70 9.56 -10.18
N MET A 75 -1.21 10.30 -9.20
CA MET A 75 -1.62 10.16 -7.81
C MET A 75 -2.61 11.25 -7.45
N LEU A 76 -3.66 10.88 -6.73
CA LEU A 76 -4.62 11.79 -6.14
C LEU A 76 -4.49 11.74 -4.61
N GLU A 77 -4.79 12.86 -3.97
CA GLU A 77 -4.79 13.06 -2.52
C GLU A 77 -6.11 13.73 -2.11
N MET A 78 -6.67 13.29 -0.98
CA MET A 78 -7.69 14.00 -0.23
C MET A 78 -7.22 14.22 1.22
N ASN A 79 -7.67 15.31 1.83
CA ASN A 79 -7.36 15.70 3.20
C ASN A 79 -8.63 15.77 4.03
N TYR A 80 -8.61 15.23 5.24
CA TYR A 80 -9.72 15.30 6.20
C TYR A 80 -9.46 16.42 7.21
N VAL A 81 -10.24 17.48 7.12
CA VAL A 81 -10.11 18.68 7.97
C VAL A 81 -11.51 19.08 8.45
N ASN A 82 -11.65 19.37 9.74
CA ASN A 82 -12.91 19.84 10.34
C ASN A 82 -14.13 18.96 10.02
N GLY A 83 -13.95 17.64 10.02
CA GLY A 83 -15.04 16.68 9.80
C GLY A 83 -15.35 16.40 8.33
N GLN A 84 -14.62 16.99 7.37
CA GLN A 84 -14.89 16.87 5.95
C GLN A 84 -13.65 16.49 5.14
N TRP A 85 -13.84 15.67 4.12
CA TRP A 85 -12.82 15.37 3.12
C TRP A 85 -12.79 16.45 2.03
N SER A 86 -11.60 16.90 1.63
CA SER A 86 -11.42 17.75 0.45
C SER A 86 -11.74 16.98 -0.83
N VAL A 87 -12.02 17.69 -1.93
CA VAL A 87 -12.06 17.07 -3.27
C VAL A 87 -10.69 16.46 -3.66
N PRO A 88 -10.67 15.42 -4.52
CA PRO A 88 -9.43 14.84 -5.02
C PRO A 88 -8.57 15.88 -5.75
N LYS A 89 -7.26 15.90 -5.48
CA LYS A 89 -6.28 16.73 -6.19
C LYS A 89 -4.93 16.02 -6.29
N MET A 90 -4.06 16.44 -7.21
CA MET A 90 -2.69 15.94 -7.22
C MET A 90 -1.94 16.41 -5.95
N PRO A 91 -1.17 15.55 -5.27
CA PRO A 91 -0.35 15.96 -4.14
C PRO A 91 0.73 16.95 -4.59
N ALA A 92 1.10 17.88 -3.69
CA ALA A 92 1.97 19.01 -4.03
C ALA A 92 3.37 18.62 -4.54
N PHE A 93 3.83 17.41 -4.22
CA PHE A 93 5.12 16.88 -4.66
C PHE A 93 5.08 16.19 -6.04
N SER A 94 3.90 16.15 -6.68
CA SER A 94 3.72 15.55 -8.00
C SER A 94 4.49 16.32 -9.08
N ASP A 95 4.91 15.59 -10.10
CA ASP A 95 5.53 16.13 -11.31
C ASP A 95 4.61 15.87 -12.50
N SER A 96 4.32 16.90 -13.29
CA SER A 96 3.43 16.78 -14.45
C SER A 96 3.99 15.80 -15.50
N LEU A 97 5.32 15.69 -15.58
CA LEU A 97 6.03 14.88 -16.57
C LEU A 97 6.23 13.43 -16.14
N SER A 98 6.04 13.11 -14.86
CA SER A 98 6.35 11.80 -14.28
C SER A 98 5.10 11.02 -13.88
N ASP A 99 5.27 9.71 -13.79
CA ASP A 99 4.28 8.75 -13.32
C ASP A 99 4.39 8.55 -11.80
N PHE A 100 3.25 8.35 -11.16
CA PHE A 100 3.14 8.18 -9.71
C PHE A 100 2.16 7.05 -9.41
N SER A 101 2.63 6.03 -8.70
CA SER A 101 1.84 4.84 -8.43
C SER A 101 2.17 4.25 -7.05
N PHE A 102 1.24 3.45 -6.54
CA PHE A 102 1.40 2.65 -5.32
C PHE A 102 1.83 3.45 -4.07
N PRO A 103 1.05 4.47 -3.67
CA PRO A 103 1.33 5.17 -2.42
C PRO A 103 1.28 4.20 -1.23
N ASP A 104 2.20 4.34 -0.28
CA ASP A 104 2.26 3.56 0.95
C ASP A 104 2.80 4.40 2.11
N PHE A 105 2.03 4.52 3.19
CA PHE A 105 2.48 5.24 4.37
C PHE A 105 3.34 4.35 5.26
N SER A 106 4.41 4.92 5.81
CA SER A 106 5.06 4.34 6.99
C SER A 106 4.06 4.23 8.14
N VAL A 107 4.29 3.26 9.03
CA VAL A 107 3.39 2.95 10.16
C VAL A 107 3.21 4.13 11.11
N ASP A 108 4.22 5.01 11.22
CA ASP A 108 4.16 6.24 12.01
C ASP A 108 3.50 7.42 11.26
N GLY A 109 3.14 7.25 9.99
CA GLY A 109 2.49 8.25 9.14
C GLY A 109 3.40 9.40 8.70
N LYS A 110 4.70 9.35 8.99
CA LYS A 110 5.64 10.45 8.71
C LYS A 110 6.27 10.39 7.32
N THR A 111 6.18 9.26 6.65
CA THR A 111 6.77 9.06 5.32
C THR A 111 5.76 8.40 4.41
N LEU A 112 5.68 8.89 3.17
CA LEU A 112 4.95 8.22 2.10
C LEU A 112 5.95 7.70 1.07
N PHE A 113 5.92 6.41 0.81
CA PHE A 113 6.68 5.75 -0.26
C PHE A 113 5.81 5.60 -1.50
N PHE A 114 6.42 5.64 -2.68
CA PHE A 114 5.72 5.47 -3.95
C PHE A 114 6.68 5.12 -5.09
N SER A 115 6.16 4.51 -6.15
CA SER A 115 6.90 4.25 -7.38
C SER A 115 6.77 5.42 -8.36
N SER A 116 7.90 5.87 -8.92
CA SER A 116 7.93 6.94 -9.92
C SER A 116 9.11 6.83 -10.88
N ASN A 117 8.88 7.21 -12.14
CA ASN A 117 9.90 7.38 -13.18
C ASN A 117 10.52 8.80 -13.19
N ARG A 118 10.25 9.62 -12.17
CA ARG A 118 10.81 10.96 -12.07
C ARG A 118 12.33 10.96 -12.10
N ARG A 119 12.91 12.03 -12.64
CA ARG A 119 14.35 12.20 -12.77
C ARG A 119 14.95 12.66 -11.45
N VAL A 120 16.14 12.15 -11.11
CA VAL A 120 16.94 12.62 -9.96
C VAL A 120 17.59 13.96 -10.27
N ASN A 121 18.02 14.17 -11.51
CA ASN A 121 18.62 15.41 -12.00
C ASN A 121 18.51 15.48 -13.53
N GLN A 122 19.02 16.54 -14.16
CA GLN A 122 18.93 16.71 -15.61
C GLN A 122 19.71 15.65 -16.42
N ALA A 123 20.78 15.07 -15.84
CA ALA A 123 21.58 14.01 -16.47
C ALA A 123 20.94 12.62 -16.33
N ASP A 124 19.96 12.46 -15.44
CA ASP A 124 19.24 11.21 -15.23
C ASP A 124 18.27 10.96 -16.38
N THR A 125 18.55 9.93 -17.18
CA THR A 125 17.71 9.55 -18.31
C THR A 125 16.54 8.69 -17.84
N LEU A 126 15.38 8.84 -18.48
CA LEU A 126 14.15 8.08 -18.16
C LEU A 126 14.29 6.55 -18.42
N THR A 127 15.44 6.09 -18.88
CA THR A 127 15.73 4.70 -19.25
C THR A 127 15.69 3.74 -18.06
N LYS A 128 15.79 4.25 -16.83
CA LYS A 128 15.72 3.44 -15.60
C LYS A 128 14.31 3.04 -15.17
N GLY A 129 13.26 3.51 -15.86
CA GLY A 129 11.87 3.20 -15.51
C GLY A 129 11.48 3.68 -14.10
N ASN A 130 10.52 3.00 -13.48
CA ASN A 130 10.09 3.32 -12.13
C ASN A 130 11.15 2.93 -11.09
N ARG A 131 11.32 3.79 -10.09
CA ARG A 131 12.17 3.57 -8.91
C ARG A 131 11.35 3.86 -7.65
N LEU A 132 11.87 3.44 -6.50
CA LEU A 132 11.24 3.73 -5.21
C LEU A 132 11.66 5.12 -4.71
N TRP A 133 10.66 5.95 -4.47
CA TRP A 133 10.79 7.30 -3.92
C TRP A 133 10.05 7.40 -2.60
N TYR A 134 10.39 8.42 -1.82
CA TYR A 134 9.64 8.78 -0.64
C TYR A 134 9.55 10.30 -0.46
N VAL A 135 8.54 10.74 0.26
CA VAL A 135 8.41 12.10 0.79
C VAL A 135 8.18 12.03 2.29
N SER A 136 8.84 12.92 3.04
CA SER A 136 8.56 13.10 4.46
C SER A 136 7.39 14.07 4.65
N LEU A 137 6.58 13.85 5.68
CA LEU A 137 5.49 14.72 6.10
C LEU A 137 5.92 15.49 7.35
N ASN A 138 5.87 16.83 7.28
CA ASN A 138 6.12 17.72 8.41
C ASN A 138 4.84 18.47 8.76
N GLY A 139 4.18 18.05 9.84
CA GLY A 139 2.80 18.46 10.11
C GLY A 139 1.88 17.94 9.01
N ASP A 140 1.26 18.85 8.25
CA ASP A 140 0.39 18.50 7.11
C ASP A 140 1.04 18.78 5.75
N LYS A 141 2.30 19.21 5.72
CA LYS A 141 3.03 19.60 4.52
C LYS A 141 3.98 18.50 4.05
N TRP A 142 3.92 18.20 2.75
CA TRP A 142 4.87 17.34 2.08
C TRP A 142 6.24 18.01 1.95
N GLY A 143 7.31 17.26 2.20
CA GLY A 143 8.67 17.64 1.82
C GLY A 143 8.97 17.32 0.35
N GLU A 144 10.22 17.54 -0.03
CA GLU A 144 10.71 17.21 -1.37
C GLU A 144 10.88 15.70 -1.56
N PRO A 145 10.52 15.13 -2.73
CA PRO A 145 10.72 13.71 -2.95
C PRO A 145 12.20 13.35 -3.02
N GLN A 146 12.53 12.25 -2.36
CA GLN A 146 13.87 11.69 -2.27
C GLN A 146 13.86 10.27 -2.85
N LEU A 147 14.94 9.91 -3.55
CA LEU A 147 15.14 8.54 -4.02
C LEU A 147 15.52 7.67 -2.82
N VAL A 148 15.02 6.43 -2.78
CA VAL A 148 15.56 5.43 -1.84
C VAL A 148 16.95 5.01 -2.31
N GLU A 149 17.96 5.72 -1.82
CA GLU A 149 19.34 5.68 -2.36
C GLU A 149 19.96 4.29 -2.37
N LYS A 150 19.66 3.46 -1.36
CA LYS A 150 20.14 2.07 -1.30
C LYS A 150 19.63 1.20 -2.47
N LEU A 151 18.52 1.59 -3.10
CA LEU A 151 17.91 0.88 -4.23
C LEU A 151 18.13 1.60 -5.57
N LYS A 152 19.01 2.62 -5.64
CA LYS A 152 19.19 3.45 -6.85
C LYS A 152 19.64 2.70 -8.11
N SER A 153 20.25 1.53 -7.94
CA SER A 153 20.69 0.65 -9.03
C SER A 153 19.54 -0.17 -9.62
N TYR A 154 18.42 -0.29 -8.90
CA TYR A 154 17.25 -1.06 -9.31
C TYR A 154 16.26 -0.12 -10.03
N GLY A 155 16.20 -0.26 -11.35
CA GLY A 155 15.10 0.25 -12.17
C GLY A 155 13.98 -0.78 -12.28
N GLY A 156 12.75 -0.34 -12.53
CA GLY A 156 11.59 -1.24 -12.58
C GLY A 156 11.08 -1.68 -11.21
N ILE A 157 11.19 -0.81 -10.20
CA ILE A 157 10.52 -1.02 -8.91
C ILE A 157 9.08 -0.51 -9.02
N TYR A 158 8.14 -1.43 -8.90
CA TYR A 158 6.70 -1.19 -8.81
C TYR A 158 6.21 -1.57 -7.41
N ALA A 159 4.90 -1.37 -7.17
CA ALA A 159 4.15 -1.68 -5.95
C ALA A 159 4.96 -2.02 -4.69
N ASN A 160 4.91 -1.14 -3.68
CA ASN A 160 5.68 -1.31 -2.46
C ASN A 160 4.81 -1.42 -1.20
N SER A 161 5.38 -2.09 -0.19
CA SER A 161 4.85 -2.13 1.16
C SER A 161 5.96 -2.15 2.21
N ILE A 162 5.85 -1.26 3.20
CA ILE A 162 6.87 -1.04 4.23
C ILE A 162 6.38 -1.54 5.59
N ALA A 163 7.15 -2.45 6.20
CA ALA A 163 6.87 -2.94 7.55
C ALA A 163 7.30 -1.92 8.63
N ALA A 164 6.82 -2.09 9.87
CA ALA A 164 7.09 -1.17 10.98
C ALA A 164 8.58 -1.06 11.35
N ASN A 165 9.37 -2.11 11.08
CA ASN A 165 10.83 -2.12 11.27
C ASN A 165 11.61 -1.49 10.10
N GLY A 166 10.91 -0.98 9.08
CA GLY A 166 11.49 -0.39 7.88
C GLY A 166 11.95 -1.39 6.83
N ASN A 167 11.62 -2.68 6.98
CA ASN A 167 11.78 -3.65 5.92
C ASN A 167 10.89 -3.29 4.73
N MET A 168 11.44 -3.42 3.53
CA MET A 168 10.77 -3.03 2.29
C MET A 168 10.46 -4.27 1.48
N TYR A 169 9.21 -4.38 1.06
CA TYR A 169 8.72 -5.38 0.11
C TYR A 169 8.27 -4.63 -1.13
N PHE A 170 8.71 -5.05 -2.31
CA PHE A 170 8.36 -4.35 -3.53
C PHE A 170 8.38 -5.27 -4.73
N THR A 171 7.55 -4.96 -5.71
CA THR A 171 7.60 -5.68 -6.97
C THR A 171 8.75 -5.20 -7.82
N PHE A 172 9.42 -6.16 -8.44
CA PHE A 172 10.50 -5.94 -9.37
C PHE A 172 10.28 -6.83 -10.58
N GLY A 173 10.32 -6.23 -11.76
CA GLY A 173 10.18 -6.95 -13.00
C GLY A 173 10.86 -6.21 -14.15
N PRO A 174 11.37 -6.92 -15.15
CA PRO A 174 11.81 -6.28 -16.38
C PRO A 174 10.62 -5.52 -16.97
N HIS A 175 10.85 -4.28 -17.40
CA HIS A 175 9.82 -3.48 -18.05
C HIS A 175 9.19 -4.27 -19.21
N ARG A 176 7.86 -4.47 -19.19
CA ARG A 176 7.07 -5.25 -20.16
C ARG A 176 7.31 -6.77 -20.16
N SER A 177 7.78 -7.34 -19.06
CA SER A 177 7.78 -8.80 -18.84
C SER A 177 6.49 -9.25 -18.16
N SER A 178 6.14 -10.53 -18.28
CA SER A 178 5.15 -11.20 -17.41
C SER A 178 5.76 -11.79 -16.14
N ASP A 179 7.09 -11.82 -16.05
CA ASP A 179 7.87 -12.34 -14.92
C ASP A 179 8.15 -11.20 -13.93
N TRP A 180 7.15 -10.92 -13.09
CA TRP A 180 7.21 -9.95 -12.01
C TRP A 180 7.37 -10.72 -10.71
N ASN A 181 8.32 -10.29 -9.89
CA ASN A 181 8.67 -10.96 -8.64
C ASN A 181 8.59 -9.97 -7.48
N ILE A 182 8.25 -10.47 -6.30
CA ILE A 182 8.31 -9.68 -5.07
C ILE A 182 9.69 -9.83 -4.46
N LEU A 183 10.37 -8.71 -4.26
CA LEU A 183 11.67 -8.63 -3.62
C LEU A 183 11.53 -8.07 -2.20
N TYR A 184 12.41 -8.55 -1.33
CA TYR A 184 12.57 -8.10 0.05
C TYR A 184 13.91 -7.42 0.22
N SER A 185 13.92 -6.29 0.93
CA SER A 185 15.13 -5.61 1.40
C SER A 185 14.95 -5.20 2.85
N GLY A 186 15.74 -5.80 3.74
CA GLY A 186 15.83 -5.34 5.13
C GLY A 186 16.33 -3.90 5.17
N ILE A 187 16.02 -3.17 6.25
CA ILE A 187 16.35 -1.73 6.32
C ILE A 187 17.84 -1.44 6.06
N LYS A 188 18.74 -2.32 6.55
CA LYS A 188 20.20 -2.24 6.37
C LYS A 188 20.72 -2.94 5.11
N ASP A 189 19.88 -3.73 4.44
CA ASP A 189 20.30 -4.55 3.31
C ASP A 189 20.29 -3.72 2.03
N ILE A 190 21.43 -3.67 1.34
CA ILE A 190 21.58 -2.95 0.06
C ILE A 190 21.30 -3.84 -1.17
N ASN A 191 21.22 -5.16 -0.96
CA ASN A 191 20.92 -6.14 -2.00
C ASN A 191 19.59 -6.83 -1.67
N PRO A 192 18.49 -6.37 -2.28
CA PRO A 192 17.22 -7.07 -2.23
C PRO A 192 17.33 -8.53 -2.68
N SER A 193 16.48 -9.39 -2.13
CA SER A 193 16.39 -10.81 -2.46
C SER A 193 14.96 -11.18 -2.86
N PRO A 194 14.76 -12.10 -3.82
CA PRO A 194 13.42 -12.57 -4.16
C PRO A 194 12.82 -13.34 -2.97
N LEU A 195 11.52 -13.18 -2.76
CA LEU A 195 10.80 -13.97 -1.77
C LEU A 195 10.69 -15.45 -2.19
N PRO A 196 10.68 -16.39 -1.22
CA PRO A 196 10.49 -17.82 -1.51
C PRO A 196 9.07 -18.14 -2.04
N THR A 197 8.13 -17.21 -1.92
CA THR A 197 6.75 -17.33 -2.40
C THR A 197 6.56 -17.00 -3.88
N ASN A 198 7.60 -16.45 -4.53
CA ASN A 198 7.59 -16.20 -5.97
C ASN A 198 7.60 -17.52 -6.73
N THR A 199 7.02 -17.51 -7.91
CA THR A 199 7.00 -18.66 -8.82
C THR A 199 7.48 -18.23 -10.21
N LYS A 200 7.15 -18.99 -11.26
CA LYS A 200 7.35 -18.54 -12.64
C LYS A 200 6.17 -17.71 -13.17
N SER A 201 5.13 -17.58 -12.35
CA SER A 201 3.95 -16.78 -12.64
C SER A 201 4.22 -15.29 -12.38
N TYR A 202 3.23 -14.48 -12.66
CA TYR A 202 3.21 -13.07 -12.26
C TYR A 202 2.98 -12.98 -10.75
N GLU A 203 3.85 -12.24 -10.05
CA GLU A 203 3.66 -11.82 -8.66
C GLU A 203 3.88 -10.30 -8.52
N ASP A 204 2.86 -9.57 -8.07
CA ASP A 204 2.89 -8.10 -7.92
C ASP A 204 2.11 -7.65 -6.67
N GLY A 205 2.05 -6.35 -6.42
CA GLY A 205 1.14 -5.73 -5.47
C GLY A 205 1.30 -6.20 -4.03
N PRO A 206 2.53 -6.38 -3.47
CA PRO A 206 2.66 -6.84 -2.10
C PRO A 206 2.06 -5.83 -1.13
N TYR A 207 1.26 -6.32 -0.19
CA TYR A 207 0.94 -5.70 1.08
C TYR A 207 1.58 -6.51 2.20
N ILE A 208 2.41 -5.88 3.03
CA ILE A 208 2.97 -6.48 4.23
C ILE A 208 2.22 -5.98 5.46
N HIS A 209 1.79 -6.90 6.33
CA HIS A 209 1.31 -6.51 7.64
C HIS A 209 2.43 -5.75 8.39
N PRO A 210 2.15 -4.67 9.16
CA PRO A 210 3.18 -3.89 9.85
C PRO A 210 4.16 -4.69 10.71
N LYS A 211 3.72 -5.81 11.28
CA LYS A 211 4.56 -6.72 12.07
C LYS A 211 5.12 -7.90 11.27
N GLU A 212 4.95 -7.90 9.96
CA GLU A 212 5.33 -8.97 9.03
C GLU A 212 4.67 -10.31 9.38
N GLU A 213 3.44 -10.30 9.92
CA GLU A 213 2.72 -11.52 10.32
C GLU A 213 2.07 -12.24 9.13
N TYR A 214 1.69 -11.47 8.11
CA TYR A 214 1.17 -11.97 6.84
C TYR A 214 1.50 -11.00 5.71
N MET A 215 1.46 -11.52 4.49
CA MET A 215 1.58 -10.76 3.25
C MET A 215 0.39 -11.12 2.36
N ILE A 216 -0.18 -10.12 1.69
CA ILE A 216 -1.16 -10.31 0.60
C ILE A 216 -0.51 -9.83 -0.68
N PHE A 217 -0.68 -10.54 -1.78
CA PHE A 217 -0.14 -10.15 -3.08
C PHE A 217 -0.98 -10.72 -4.21
N GLU A 218 -0.81 -10.19 -5.41
CA GLU A 218 -1.58 -10.62 -6.58
C GLU A 218 -0.77 -11.61 -7.44
N SER A 219 -1.43 -12.65 -7.97
CA SER A 219 -0.76 -13.66 -8.79
C SER A 219 -1.71 -14.36 -9.78
N ASN A 220 -1.15 -14.78 -10.91
CA ASN A 220 -1.83 -15.65 -11.90
C ASN A 220 -1.32 -17.10 -11.84
N ARG A 221 -0.83 -17.54 -10.67
CA ARG A 221 -0.40 -18.92 -10.43
C ARG A 221 -1.51 -19.94 -10.66
N THR A 222 -1.10 -21.19 -10.84
CA THR A 222 -2.05 -22.31 -10.96
C THR A 222 -2.96 -22.35 -9.74
N GLY A 223 -4.27 -22.40 -9.97
CA GLY A 223 -5.30 -22.30 -8.92
C GLY A 223 -6.03 -20.96 -8.89
N SER A 224 -5.62 -19.95 -9.69
CA SER A 224 -6.40 -18.72 -9.85
C SER A 224 -7.72 -18.97 -10.59
N ILE A 225 -8.74 -18.20 -10.24
CA ILE A 225 -10.11 -18.31 -10.78
C ILE A 225 -10.15 -17.65 -12.17
N GLY A 226 -10.88 -18.22 -13.14
CA GLY A 226 -11.18 -17.55 -14.42
C GLY A 226 -9.99 -17.24 -15.33
N ASN A 227 -8.80 -17.81 -15.10
CA ASN A 227 -7.54 -17.43 -15.77
C ASN A 227 -7.17 -15.95 -15.60
N SER A 228 -7.52 -15.35 -14.47
CA SER A 228 -7.24 -13.95 -14.12
C SER A 228 -6.07 -13.81 -13.12
N THR A 229 -5.85 -12.60 -12.63
CA THR A 229 -4.98 -12.33 -11.47
C THR A 229 -5.83 -12.38 -10.20
N ASP A 230 -5.45 -13.22 -9.24
CA ASP A 230 -6.13 -13.38 -7.94
C ASP A 230 -5.26 -12.85 -6.81
N LEU A 231 -5.89 -12.53 -5.68
CA LEU A 231 -5.20 -12.24 -4.43
C LEU A 231 -4.87 -13.53 -3.67
N TYR A 232 -3.63 -13.62 -3.21
CA TYR A 232 -3.09 -14.69 -2.40
C TYR A 232 -2.57 -14.13 -1.08
N ILE A 233 -2.63 -14.95 -0.02
CA ILE A 233 -2.12 -14.62 1.30
C ILE A 233 -1.10 -15.65 1.77
N SER A 234 0.00 -15.19 2.35
CA SER A 234 1.00 -16.02 3.02
C SER A 234 1.22 -15.53 4.44
N PHE A 235 1.37 -16.46 5.39
CA PHE A 235 1.58 -16.16 6.80
C PHE A 235 3.03 -16.42 7.18
N LYS A 236 3.60 -15.56 8.03
CA LYS A 236 4.96 -15.76 8.54
C LYS A 236 4.90 -16.65 9.78
N LYS A 237 5.40 -17.87 9.68
CA LYS A 237 5.46 -18.87 10.76
C LYS A 237 6.92 -19.21 11.02
N ASN A 238 7.38 -19.07 12.27
CA ASN A 238 8.78 -19.33 12.67
C ASN A 238 9.84 -18.60 11.81
N GLY A 239 9.54 -17.37 11.39
CA GLY A 239 10.44 -16.55 10.58
C GLY A 239 10.40 -16.84 9.07
N ALA A 240 9.67 -17.86 8.62
CA ALA A 240 9.51 -18.20 7.21
C ALA A 240 8.09 -17.89 6.71
N TRP A 241 7.97 -17.50 5.44
CA TRP A 241 6.69 -17.38 4.76
C TRP A 241 6.11 -18.76 4.46
N SER A 242 4.82 -18.95 4.75
CA SER A 242 4.09 -20.17 4.40
C SER A 242 3.83 -20.24 2.90
N GLU A 243 3.45 -21.42 2.41
CA GLU A 243 2.85 -21.55 1.09
C GLU A 243 1.65 -20.59 0.96
N PRO A 244 1.58 -19.79 -0.13
CA PRO A 244 0.47 -18.86 -0.31
C PRO A 244 -0.85 -19.56 -0.61
N VAL A 245 -1.93 -19.05 -0.02
CA VAL A 245 -3.30 -19.55 -0.16
C VAL A 245 -4.12 -18.57 -0.98
N ASN A 246 -4.91 -19.07 -1.93
CA ASN A 246 -5.87 -18.26 -2.69
C ASN A 246 -6.94 -17.70 -1.74
N MET A 247 -7.22 -16.39 -1.78
CA MET A 247 -8.13 -15.72 -0.85
C MET A 247 -9.64 -15.99 -1.10
N GLY A 248 -9.97 -16.98 -1.95
CA GLY A 248 -11.31 -17.55 -2.08
C GLY A 248 -12.36 -16.62 -2.69
N SER A 249 -13.56 -17.16 -2.93
CA SER A 249 -14.58 -16.51 -3.76
C SER A 249 -15.28 -15.29 -3.14
N LYS A 250 -15.02 -15.00 -1.86
CA LYS A 250 -15.50 -13.76 -1.21
C LYS A 250 -14.66 -12.55 -1.65
N ILE A 251 -13.41 -12.79 -2.06
CA ILE A 251 -12.48 -11.77 -2.55
C ILE A 251 -12.25 -11.99 -4.04
N ASN A 252 -11.75 -13.15 -4.44
CA ASN A 252 -11.40 -13.46 -5.82
C ASN A 252 -12.64 -13.83 -6.65
N THR A 253 -12.62 -13.47 -7.92
CA THR A 253 -13.70 -13.72 -8.87
C THR A 253 -13.13 -14.25 -10.19
N PRO A 254 -13.95 -14.59 -11.19
CA PRO A 254 -13.43 -14.86 -12.54
C PRO A 254 -12.77 -13.64 -13.22
N PHE A 255 -12.83 -12.45 -12.60
CA PHE A 255 -12.19 -11.23 -13.04
C PHE A 255 -10.85 -11.04 -12.30
N SER A 256 -10.13 -9.95 -12.55
CA SER A 256 -8.86 -9.69 -11.88
C SER A 256 -9.06 -8.93 -10.57
N GLU A 257 -8.41 -9.39 -9.50
CA GLU A 257 -8.26 -8.71 -8.22
C GLU A 257 -6.79 -8.33 -7.99
N ARG A 258 -6.56 -7.06 -7.63
CA ARG A 258 -5.22 -6.45 -7.61
C ARG A 258 -5.02 -5.46 -6.47
N PHE A 259 -3.77 -5.10 -6.22
CA PHE A 259 -3.38 -3.96 -5.38
C PHE A 259 -3.95 -3.98 -3.96
N ALA A 260 -3.99 -5.15 -3.33
CA ALA A 260 -4.58 -5.29 -2.00
C ALA A 260 -3.87 -4.41 -0.94
N ARG A 261 -4.63 -3.88 0.03
CA ARG A 261 -4.10 -3.12 1.16
C ARG A 261 -5.05 -3.18 2.35
N VAL A 262 -4.53 -3.48 3.54
CA VAL A 262 -5.32 -3.38 4.78
C VAL A 262 -5.20 -1.97 5.35
N SER A 263 -6.31 -1.45 5.88
CA SER A 263 -6.40 -0.14 6.49
C SER A 263 -5.47 0.00 7.70
N PRO A 264 -5.00 1.21 8.05
CA PRO A 264 -4.07 1.40 9.17
C PRO A 264 -4.63 0.99 10.54
N ASP A 265 -5.96 0.99 10.69
CA ASP A 265 -6.66 0.53 11.88
C ASP A 265 -7.02 -0.97 11.85
N GLY A 266 -6.65 -1.67 10.77
CA GLY A 266 -6.83 -3.12 10.61
C GLY A 266 -8.27 -3.58 10.34
N LYS A 267 -9.20 -2.65 10.10
CA LYS A 267 -10.63 -2.98 9.95
C LYS A 267 -11.05 -3.41 8.56
N TYR A 268 -10.41 -2.88 7.52
CA TYR A 268 -10.85 -3.09 6.14
C TYR A 268 -9.70 -3.52 5.25
N LEU A 269 -9.99 -4.44 4.33
CA LEU A 269 -9.14 -4.79 3.22
C LEU A 269 -9.69 -4.09 1.98
N PHE A 270 -8.86 -3.25 1.34
CA PHE A 270 -9.13 -2.63 0.05
C PHE A 270 -8.39 -3.38 -1.05
N PHE A 271 -8.96 -3.42 -2.25
CA PHE A 271 -8.34 -4.02 -3.44
C PHE A 271 -9.00 -3.47 -4.71
N GLY A 272 -8.29 -3.46 -5.83
CA GLY A 272 -8.86 -3.17 -7.15
C GLY A 272 -9.51 -4.42 -7.75
N SER A 273 -10.66 -4.27 -8.43
CA SER A 273 -11.25 -5.36 -9.21
C SER A 273 -11.97 -4.83 -10.45
N ASN A 274 -11.91 -5.58 -11.55
CA ASN A 274 -12.67 -5.28 -12.76
C ASN A 274 -13.99 -6.06 -12.90
N ARG A 275 -14.52 -6.59 -11.79
CA ARG A 275 -15.75 -7.41 -11.78
C ARG A 275 -17.02 -6.71 -12.23
N ASN A 276 -17.04 -5.38 -12.25
CA ASN A 276 -18.18 -4.57 -12.70
C ASN A 276 -17.94 -3.90 -14.06
N GLY A 277 -16.88 -4.30 -14.78
CA GLY A 277 -16.55 -3.79 -16.12
C GLY A 277 -15.57 -2.60 -16.13
N ASN A 278 -15.24 -2.01 -14.98
CA ASN A 278 -14.14 -1.04 -14.82
C ASN A 278 -13.23 -1.47 -13.67
N PHE A 279 -11.96 -1.07 -13.68
CA PHE A 279 -11.07 -1.32 -12.54
C PHE A 279 -11.38 -0.31 -11.43
N ASP A 280 -12.27 -0.69 -10.51
CA ASP A 280 -12.70 0.12 -9.37
C ASP A 280 -12.10 -0.39 -8.06
N ILE A 281 -12.17 0.44 -7.02
CA ILE A 281 -11.71 0.08 -5.67
C ILE A 281 -12.85 -0.62 -4.92
N PHE A 282 -12.60 -1.84 -4.47
CA PHE A 282 -13.46 -2.61 -3.60
C PHE A 282 -12.91 -2.63 -2.17
N TRP A 283 -13.80 -2.86 -1.22
CA TRP A 283 -13.44 -3.06 0.19
C TRP A 283 -14.34 -4.10 0.85
N ILE A 284 -13.77 -4.77 1.85
CA ILE A 284 -14.39 -5.84 2.65
C ILE A 284 -13.88 -5.75 4.09
N ASP A 285 -14.64 -6.28 5.04
CA ASP A 285 -14.18 -6.44 6.43
C ASP A 285 -12.90 -7.29 6.49
N ALA A 286 -11.83 -6.75 7.08
CA ALA A 286 -10.52 -7.40 7.14
C ALA A 286 -10.49 -8.66 8.02
N SER A 287 -11.52 -8.89 8.86
CA SER A 287 -11.64 -10.14 9.61
C SER A 287 -11.69 -11.38 8.72
N ILE A 288 -12.02 -11.21 7.43
CA ILE A 288 -11.94 -12.26 6.41
C ILE A 288 -10.56 -12.92 6.34
N ILE A 289 -9.49 -12.19 6.66
CA ILE A 289 -8.11 -12.70 6.68
C ILE A 289 -7.96 -13.87 7.66
N ASN A 290 -8.77 -13.91 8.73
CA ASN A 290 -8.72 -14.99 9.70
C ASN A 290 -9.22 -16.33 9.16
N GLU A 291 -9.96 -16.35 8.05
CA GLU A 291 -10.43 -17.59 7.40
C GLU A 291 -9.27 -18.38 6.75
N PHE A 292 -8.08 -17.79 6.62
CA PHE A 292 -6.93 -18.38 5.91
C PHE A 292 -5.75 -18.78 6.82
N LYS A 293 -5.84 -18.56 8.14
CA LYS A 293 -4.72 -18.76 9.09
C LYS A 293 -4.33 -20.21 9.36
#